data_AF-A0A6H1L5K4-F1
#
_entry.id   AF-A0A6H1L5K4-F1
#
_cell.length_a   1.000
_cell.length_b   1.000
_cell.length_c   1.000
_cell.angle_alpha   90.00
_cell.angle_beta   90.00
_cell.angle_gamma   90.00
#
_symmetry.space_group_name_H-M   'P 1'
#
loop_
_entity.id
_entity.type
_entity.pdbx_description
1 polymer ?
#
loop_
_entity_poly.entity_id
_entity_poly.type
_entity_poly.pdbx_seq_one_letter_code
_entity_poly.pdbx_strand_id
1 'polypeptide(L)' 'MTDRRLWSYKEIAAHIKVQPDTVRSYRKHGLLPPPDHVESGKPYWYADTVRAWVASRPGNRGRRD' A
#
# COMPACT_ATOMS: atom_id res chain seq x y z
N MET A 1 -10.63 -14.93 8.08
CA MET A 1 -11.61 -14.16 7.28
C MET A 1 -10.87 -13.00 6.67
N THR A 2 -10.66 -13.02 5.36
CA THR A 2 -9.90 -11.98 4.64
C THR A 2 -10.71 -10.70 4.63
N ASP A 3 -10.27 -9.71 5.41
CA ASP A 3 -10.84 -8.37 5.46
C ASP A 3 -10.71 -7.74 4.06
N ARG A 4 -11.76 -7.88 3.22
CA ARG A 4 -11.87 -7.24 1.89
C ARG A 4 -12.15 -5.74 2.06
N ARG A 5 -11.34 -5.08 2.86
CA ARG A 5 -11.46 -3.65 3.12
C ARG A 5 -10.64 -2.92 2.07
N LEU A 6 -11.31 -2.01 1.39
CA LEU A 6 -10.68 -1.12 0.42
C LEU A 6 -9.92 -0.05 1.20
N TRP A 7 -8.60 -0.05 1.04
CA TRP A 7 -7.71 0.94 1.62
C TRP A 7 -7.43 2.04 0.63
N SER A 8 -7.62 3.27 1.09
CA SER A 8 -7.08 4.45 0.45
C SER A 8 -5.58 4.60 0.74
N TYR A 9 -4.90 5.53 0.04
CA TYR A 9 -3.50 5.86 0.33
C TYR A 9 -3.20 6.11 1.81
N LYS A 10 -4.12 6.76 2.55
CA LYS A 10 -3.95 7.04 3.98
C LYS A 10 -3.96 5.76 4.82
N GLU A 11 -4.85 4.83 4.52
CA GLU A 11 -4.94 3.55 5.26
C GLU A 11 -3.72 2.67 4.97
N ILE A 12 -3.28 2.59 3.71
CA ILE A 12 -2.06 1.88 3.32
C ILE A 12 -0.86 2.45 4.08
N ALA A 13 -0.74 3.79 4.08
CA ALA A 13 0.34 4.49 4.74
C ALA A 13 0.35 4.25 6.26
N ALA A 14 -0.81 4.34 6.91
CA ALA A 14 -0.96 4.06 8.33
C ALA A 14 -0.62 2.60 8.66
N HIS A 15 -1.01 1.65 7.80
CA HIS A 15 -0.74 0.24 8.00
C HIS A 15 0.76 -0.08 7.97
N ILE A 16 1.48 0.46 6.99
CA ILE A 16 2.93 0.24 6.83
C ILE A 16 3.77 1.27 7.59
N LYS A 17 3.12 2.13 8.39
CA LYS A 17 3.72 3.22 9.17
C LYS A 17 4.62 4.16 8.35
N VAL A 18 4.17 4.53 7.15
CA VAL A 18 4.84 5.53 6.31
C VAL A 18 3.91 6.72 6.03
N GLN A 19 4.43 7.72 5.32
CA GLN A 19 3.62 8.85 4.87
C GLN A 19 2.84 8.48 3.59
N PRO A 20 1.61 9.02 3.40
CA PRO A 20 0.83 8.80 2.18
C PRO A 20 1.56 9.27 0.91
N ASP A 21 2.41 10.29 1.01
CA ASP A 21 3.30 10.72 -0.08
C ASP A 21 4.28 9.63 -0.52
N THR A 22 4.80 8.84 0.43
CA THR A 22 5.68 7.71 0.14
C THR A 22 4.93 6.64 -0.66
N VAL A 23 3.67 6.35 -0.33
CA VAL A 23 2.83 5.42 -1.09
C VAL A 23 2.60 5.94 -2.52
N ARG A 24 2.40 7.25 -2.67
CA ARG A 24 2.28 7.91 -3.97
C ARG A 24 3.57 7.79 -4.80
N SER A 25 4.74 7.95 -4.16
CA SER A 25 6.04 7.69 -4.80
C SER A 25 6.19 6.23 -5.22
N TYR A 26 5.80 5.25 -4.39
CA TYR A 26 5.83 3.85 -4.82
C TYR A 26 4.98 3.59 -6.05
N ARG A 27 3.79 4.19 -6.12
CA ARG A 27 2.96 4.11 -7.32
C ARG A 27 3.63 4.78 -8.52
N LYS A 28 4.21 5.97 -8.34
CA LYS A 28 4.94 6.69 -9.40
C LYS A 28 6.11 5.89 -9.95
N HIS A 29 6.82 5.15 -9.10
CA HIS A 29 7.95 4.31 -9.46
C HIS A 29 7.58 2.88 -9.88
N GLY A 30 6.28 2.54 -9.96
CA GLY A 30 5.84 1.20 -10.35
C GLY A 30 6.14 0.11 -9.32
N LEU A 31 6.43 0.50 -8.07
CA LEU A 31 6.71 -0.41 -6.95
C LEU A 31 5.45 -0.86 -6.23
N LEU A 32 4.38 -0.05 -6.28
CA LEU A 32 3.08 -0.38 -5.70
C LEU A 32 2.28 -1.24 -6.69
N PRO A 33 1.53 -2.25 -6.22
CA PRO A 33 0.60 -2.99 -7.08
C PRO A 33 -0.42 -2.05 -7.74
N PRO A 34 -0.99 -2.45 -8.91
CA PRO A 34 -2.07 -1.71 -9.54
C PRO A 34 -3.27 -1.60 -8.59
N PRO A 35 -4.06 -0.51 -8.68
CA PRO A 35 -5.25 -0.36 -7.85
C PRO A 35 -6.31 -1.38 -8.23
N ASP A 36 -6.78 -2.12 -7.22
CA ASP A 36 -7.85 -3.11 -7.37
C ASP A 36 -9.20 -2.47 -7.69
N HIS A 37 -9.42 -1.25 -7.19
CA HIS A 37 -10.66 -0.52 -7.38
C HIS A 37 -10.38 0.97 -7.57
N VAL A 38 -11.20 1.65 -8.38
CA VAL A 38 -11.13 3.11 -8.55
C VAL A 38 -12.52 3.67 -8.32
N GLU A 39 -12.71 4.35 -7.21
CA GLU A 39 -13.98 4.98 -6.85
C GLU A 39 -13.85 6.49 -6.98
N SER A 40 -14.72 7.12 -7.77
CA SER A 40 -14.74 8.57 -7.97
C SER A 40 -13.38 9.17 -8.37
N GLY A 41 -12.60 8.46 -9.19
CA GLY A 41 -11.26 8.86 -9.64
C GLY A 41 -10.13 8.66 -8.61
N LYS A 42 -10.44 8.13 -7.42
CA LYS A 42 -9.45 7.78 -6.40
C LYS A 42 -9.15 6.28 -6.49
N PRO A 43 -7.88 5.88 -6.58
CA PRO A 43 -7.50 4.48 -6.53
C PRO A 43 -7.55 3.94 -5.09
N TYR A 44 -8.04 2.71 -4.97
CA TYR A 44 -8.16 1.92 -3.75
C TYR A 44 -7.56 0.53 -3.97
N TRP A 45 -7.06 -0.06 -2.89
CA TRP A 45 -6.45 -1.38 -2.90
C TRP A 45 -7.10 -2.24 -1.84
N TYR A 46 -7.15 -3.55 -2.05
CA TYR A 46 -7.53 -4.44 -0.97
C TYR A 46 -6.41 -4.51 0.08
N ALA A 47 -6.82 -4.56 1.35
CA ALA A 47 -5.92 -4.82 2.46
C ALA A 47 -5.05 -6.07 2.22
N ASP A 48 -5.62 -7.11 1.59
CA ASP A 48 -4.92 -8.35 1.25
C ASP A 48 -3.80 -8.12 0.21
N THR A 49 -4.09 -7.45 -0.91
CA THR A 49 -3.12 -7.07 -1.94
C THR A 49 -1.94 -6.31 -1.34
N VAL A 50 -2.25 -5.31 -0.49
CA VAL A 50 -1.23 -4.49 0.17
C VAL A 50 -0.41 -5.34 1.14
N ARG A 51 -1.02 -6.21 1.94
CA ARG A 51 -0.29 -7.10 2.87
C ARG A 51 0.64 -8.07 2.12
N ALA A 52 0.17 -8.67 1.03
CA ALA A 52 0.98 -9.56 0.19
C ALA A 52 2.17 -8.83 -0.43
N TRP A 53 1.96 -7.60 -0.90
CA TRP A 53 3.02 -6.73 -1.39
C TRP A 53 4.02 -6.36 -0.30
N VAL A 54 3.55 -5.95 0.89
CA VAL A 54 4.41 -5.61 2.04
C VAL A 54 5.28 -6.79 2.44
N ALA A 55 4.71 -8.00 2.47
CA ALA A 55 5.44 -9.23 2.79
C ALA A 55 6.57 -9.52 1.77
N SER A 56 6.36 -9.15 0.50
CA SER A 56 7.34 -9.35 -0.58
C SER A 56 8.34 -8.19 -0.73
N ARG A 57 8.18 -7.11 0.05
CA ARG A 57 8.91 -5.86 -0.17
C ARG A 57 10.37 -5.94 0.35
N PRO A 58 11.38 -5.60 -0.47
CA PRO A 58 12.80 -5.65 -0.07
C PRO A 58 13.22 -4.59 0.97
N GLY A 59 12.37 -3.61 1.29
CA GLY A 59 12.70 -2.42 2.09
C GLY A 59 12.29 -2.43 3.56
N ASN A 60 11.78 -3.54 4.12
CA ASN A 60 11.37 -3.61 5.54
C ASN A 60 12.37 -4.34 6.45
N ARG A 61 13.57 -4.72 5.94
CA ARG A 61 14.68 -5.07 6.83
C ARG A 61 15.17 -3.79 7.48
N GLY A 62 14.74 -3.57 8.71
CA GLY A 62 14.91 -2.34 9.45
C GLY A 62 16.34 -1.80 9.42
N ARG A 63 16.47 -0.49 9.23
CA ARG A 63 17.55 0.25 9.87
C ARG A 63 17.36 0.07 11.38
N ARG A 64 18.06 -0.91 11.93
CA ARG A 64 18.66 -0.81 13.25
C ARG A 64 20.13 -0.48 12.97
N ASP A 65 20.46 0.79 13.15
CA ASP A 65 21.72 1.20 13.78
C ASP A 65 21.29 2.05 14.99
#